data_AF-A0A6I5REJ6-F1
#
_entry.id   AF-A0A6I5REJ6-F1
#
_cell.length_a   1.000
_cell.length_b   1.000
_cell.length_c   1.000
_cell.angle_alpha   90.00
_cell.angle_beta   90.00
_cell.angle_gamma   90.00
#
_symmetry.space_group_name_H-M   'P 1'
#
loop_
_entity.id
_entity.type
_entity.pdbx_description
1 polymer ?
#
loop_
_entity_poly.entity_id
_entity_poly.type
_entity_poly.pdbx_seq_one_letter_code
_entity_poly.pdbx_strand_id
1 'polypeptide(L)'
;MVGKHIQSWLQSLSARVSPAPVSDLNDALVAVPPGVLNSLSEKMGQLPTPQPYQTTIQDAFTEALQAWQAKPDTTNNSLVVLSRPVEAIAPILKESFQAGWPNCNVQLFLGGYQRPPDPLTIPDHLRRELDPEDTADKETPSPPVTQTDLQGEVPTVMVIPSLEQCFLRCIHGWQGIEYLQNLATQDTSRFWVFGCNHWAWAFLTRVCQVNAYLEQVVPLPELTGEALQAWLSPIFETAVETPMTDGSTLQVEIETDAYWTNLVSLSAGIAATAAQMWRHSLRIRAEKLTDEGTLAADATAISLLQTKPSLPGLMTLEVMDRYLLHSLLIHGEMTRSHLALSLGEADRKIRSRVQVLKREGIILQQGRRLRVCPAHYPKLYSELGNNNFLIGKA
;
A
#
# COMPACT_ATOMS: atom_id res chain seq x y z
N MET A 1 70.10 36.90 30.55
CA MET A 1 70.52 36.35 31.86
C MET A 1 69.41 36.66 32.86
N VAL A 2 69.10 35.69 33.73
CA VAL A 2 67.95 35.65 34.67
C VAL A 2 66.60 35.40 33.96
N GLY A 3 65.85 34.33 34.17
CA GLY A 3 66.02 33.24 35.14
C GLY A 3 64.64 32.73 35.57
N LYS A 4 64.22 31.62 34.95
CA LYS A 4 63.43 30.51 35.53
C LYS A 4 62.74 30.81 36.87
N HIS A 5 61.45 31.13 36.85
CA HIS A 5 60.48 30.70 37.86
C HIS A 5 59.07 30.87 37.25
N ILE A 6 58.15 29.97 37.62
CA ILE A 6 56.77 29.83 37.12
C ILE A 6 56.63 28.91 35.90
N GLN A 7 57.13 27.68 36.02
CA GLN A 7 56.73 26.58 35.13
C GLN A 7 56.58 25.22 35.84
N SER A 8 56.37 25.20 37.17
CA SER A 8 56.25 23.93 37.92
C SER A 8 55.09 23.86 38.91
N TRP A 9 53.94 24.49 38.61
CA TRP A 9 52.75 24.43 39.49
C TRP A 9 51.44 24.07 38.79
N LEU A 10 51.47 23.60 37.53
CA LEU A 10 50.27 23.13 36.81
C LEU A 10 50.48 21.78 36.10
N GLN A 11 51.20 20.84 36.72
CA GLN A 11 51.36 19.47 36.18
C GLN A 11 51.17 18.34 37.21
N SER A 12 50.49 18.59 38.34
CA SER A 12 50.21 17.53 39.31
C SER A 12 48.79 17.60 39.86
N LEU A 13 47.80 17.46 38.98
CA LEU A 13 46.44 17.04 39.33
C LEU A 13 45.85 16.21 38.17
N SER A 14 46.60 15.20 37.73
CA SER A 14 46.07 14.10 36.92
C SER A 14 45.99 12.85 37.79
N ALA A 15 44.92 12.75 38.58
CA ALA A 15 44.57 11.52 39.26
C ALA A 15 43.06 11.29 39.18
N ARG A 16 42.71 10.36 38.29
CA ARG A 16 41.55 9.46 38.36
C ARG A 16 40.18 10.10 38.42
N VAL A 17 39.64 10.40 37.25
CA VAL A 17 38.29 9.95 36.89
C VAL A 17 38.42 9.30 35.52
N SER A 18 38.46 7.97 35.49
CA SER A 18 38.16 7.24 34.26
C SER A 18 36.68 7.50 33.97
N PRO A 19 36.29 8.07 32.82
CA PRO A 19 35.00 7.68 32.29
C PRO A 19 35.12 6.20 31.98
N ALA A 20 34.26 5.39 32.58
CA ALA A 20 34.00 4.06 32.04
C ALA A 20 33.77 4.21 30.53
N PRO A 21 34.28 3.32 29.66
CA PRO A 21 33.79 3.30 28.30
C PRO A 21 32.30 3.06 28.44
N VAL A 22 31.50 4.07 28.09
CA VAL A 22 30.14 3.82 27.64
C VAL A 22 30.36 3.01 26.37
N SER A 23 30.44 1.68 26.53
CA SER A 23 30.61 0.78 25.39
C SER A 23 29.43 1.08 24.49
N ASP A 24 29.73 1.48 23.27
CA ASP A 24 28.80 1.71 22.20
C ASP A 24 27.88 0.47 22.05
N LEU A 25 26.71 0.50 22.70
CA LEU A 25 25.67 -0.53 22.53
C LEU A 25 25.14 -0.55 21.08
N ASN A 26 25.38 0.52 20.32
CA ASN A 26 25.08 0.59 18.89
C ASN A 26 26.14 -0.09 18.01
N ASP A 27 27.39 -0.25 18.45
CA ASP A 27 28.45 -0.88 17.64
C ASP A 27 28.30 -2.40 17.52
N ALA A 28 27.43 -3.00 18.33
CA ALA A 28 27.11 -4.42 18.28
C ALA A 28 25.86 -4.76 17.45
N LEU A 29 25.15 -3.78 16.88
CA LEU A 29 23.92 -4.02 16.11
C LEU A 29 24.21 -4.11 14.62
N VAL A 30 23.82 -5.25 14.02
CA VAL A 30 24.05 -5.55 12.61
C VAL A 30 22.74 -5.81 11.87
N ALA A 31 22.82 -5.80 10.54
CA ALA A 31 21.68 -6.07 9.68
C ALA A 31 21.14 -7.48 9.92
N VAL A 32 19.82 -7.62 9.86
CA VAL A 32 19.15 -8.91 10.02
C VAL A 32 19.48 -9.80 8.80
N PRO A 33 19.83 -11.09 8.99
CA PRO A 33 20.12 -12.00 7.89
C PRO A 33 18.97 -12.09 6.87
N PRO A 34 19.27 -12.25 5.56
CA PRO A 34 18.25 -12.26 4.51
C PRO A 34 17.15 -13.32 4.71
N GLY A 35 17.50 -14.50 5.24
CA GLY A 35 16.52 -15.56 5.50
C GLY A 35 15.44 -15.11 6.49
N VAL A 36 15.82 -14.48 7.59
CA VAL A 36 14.89 -13.96 8.60
C VAL A 36 14.06 -12.81 8.02
N LEU A 37 14.67 -11.91 7.25
CA LEU A 37 13.95 -10.81 6.59
C LEU A 37 12.92 -11.30 5.57
N ASN A 38 13.20 -12.42 4.88
CA ASN A 38 12.28 -13.02 3.93
C ASN A 38 11.07 -13.64 4.67
N SER A 39 11.31 -14.42 5.72
CA SER A 39 10.24 -15.00 6.52
C SER A 39 9.39 -13.93 7.22
N LEU A 40 10.00 -12.85 7.72
CA LEU A 40 9.29 -11.67 8.20
C LEU A 40 8.41 -11.05 7.12
N SER A 41 8.93 -10.91 5.89
CA SER A 41 8.18 -10.34 4.77
C SER A 41 6.98 -11.21 4.39
N GLU A 42 7.12 -12.53 4.48
CA GLU A 42 6.02 -13.47 4.26
C GLU A 42 4.95 -13.33 5.34
N LYS A 43 5.33 -13.30 6.63
CA LYS A 43 4.41 -13.11 7.75
C LYS A 43 3.70 -11.76 7.71
N MET A 44 4.43 -10.69 7.36
CA MET A 44 3.83 -9.37 7.13
C MET A 44 2.82 -9.39 5.99
N GLY A 45 3.04 -10.19 4.95
CA GLY A 45 2.08 -10.38 3.85
C GLY A 45 0.84 -11.18 4.24
N GLN A 46 0.85 -11.85 5.39
CA GLN A 46 -0.28 -12.61 5.96
C GLN A 46 -1.03 -11.81 7.03
N LEU A 47 -0.56 -10.61 7.41
CA LEU A 47 -1.27 -9.78 8.37
C LEU A 47 -2.65 -9.38 7.82
N PRO A 48 -3.68 -9.35 8.67
CA PRO A 48 -4.96 -8.82 8.28
C PRO A 48 -4.85 -7.32 8.01
N THR A 49 -5.83 -6.80 7.28
CA THR A 49 -6.02 -5.37 7.06
C THR A 49 -6.15 -4.63 8.40
N PRO A 50 -5.48 -3.47 8.58
CA PRO A 50 -5.63 -2.65 9.77
C PRO A 50 -7.09 -2.37 10.12
N GLN A 51 -7.46 -2.57 11.39
CA GLN A 51 -8.84 -2.39 11.86
C GLN A 51 -9.44 -1.01 11.50
N PRO A 52 -8.70 0.13 11.62
CA PRO A 52 -9.27 1.43 11.27
C PRO A 52 -9.70 1.54 9.80
N TYR A 53 -9.04 0.81 8.89
CA TYR A 53 -9.44 0.76 7.48
C TYR A 53 -10.77 0.05 7.32
N GLN A 54 -10.91 -1.12 7.97
CA GLN A 54 -12.15 -1.91 7.91
C GLN A 54 -13.33 -1.13 8.49
N THR A 55 -13.18 -0.52 9.67
CA THR A 55 -14.25 0.27 10.29
C THR A 55 -14.65 1.45 9.43
N THR A 56 -13.69 2.21 8.88
CA THR A 56 -14.02 3.35 8.00
C THR A 56 -14.82 2.91 6.78
N ILE A 57 -14.45 1.78 6.16
CA ILE A 57 -15.20 1.23 5.02
C ILE A 57 -16.59 0.77 5.44
N GLN A 58 -16.69 0.01 6.53
CA GLN A 58 -17.95 -0.58 7.02
C GLN A 58 -18.95 0.49 7.44
N ASP A 59 -18.49 1.54 8.12
CA ASP A 59 -19.32 2.66 8.55
C ASP A 59 -19.83 3.46 7.35
N ALA A 60 -18.92 3.85 6.44
CA ALA A 60 -19.28 4.59 5.23
C ALA A 60 -20.22 3.79 4.31
N PHE A 61 -19.99 2.48 4.18
CA PHE A 61 -20.87 1.60 3.42
C PHE A 61 -22.25 1.49 4.07
N THR A 62 -22.33 1.33 5.39
CA THR A 62 -23.61 1.25 6.11
C THR A 62 -24.42 2.52 5.92
N GLU A 63 -23.78 3.68 6.09
CA GLU A 63 -24.41 4.99 5.90
C GLU A 63 -24.91 5.18 4.45
N ALA A 64 -24.04 4.92 3.47
CA ALA A 64 -24.37 5.09 2.05
C ALA A 64 -25.49 4.14 1.58
N LEU A 65 -25.44 2.88 2.02
CA LEU A 65 -26.46 1.88 1.68
C LEU A 65 -27.81 2.26 2.28
N GLN A 66 -27.86 2.66 3.55
CA GLN A 66 -29.09 3.10 4.21
C GLN A 66 -29.68 4.35 3.53
N ALA A 67 -28.84 5.32 3.18
CA ALA A 67 -29.27 6.53 2.48
C ALA A 67 -29.87 6.22 1.10
N TRP A 68 -29.29 5.27 0.37
CA TRP A 68 -29.82 4.80 -0.90
C TRP A 68 -31.13 4.03 -0.74
N GLN A 69 -31.21 3.05 0.17
CA GLN A 69 -32.43 2.28 0.43
C GLN A 69 -33.61 3.16 0.86
N ALA A 70 -33.34 4.25 1.58
CA ALA A 70 -34.37 5.19 1.99
C ALA A 70 -34.96 5.99 0.81
N LYS A 71 -34.15 6.29 -0.22
CA LYS A 71 -34.51 7.16 -1.35
C LYS A 71 -33.79 6.75 -2.66
N PRO A 72 -34.10 5.57 -3.23
CA PRO A 72 -33.36 5.01 -4.35
C PRO A 72 -33.40 5.87 -5.61
N ASP A 73 -34.47 6.65 -5.81
CA ASP A 73 -34.67 7.51 -6.99
C ASP A 73 -33.82 8.80 -6.98
N THR A 74 -33.26 9.18 -5.83
CA THR A 74 -32.59 10.50 -5.66
C THR A 74 -31.21 10.42 -5.02
N THR A 75 -30.90 9.33 -4.33
CA THR A 75 -29.59 9.09 -3.72
C THR A 75 -28.73 8.25 -4.67
N ASN A 76 -27.44 8.59 -4.79
CA ASN A 76 -26.50 7.78 -5.55
C ASN A 76 -26.37 6.37 -4.98
N ASN A 77 -26.45 5.38 -5.86
CA ASN A 77 -26.32 3.96 -5.57
C ASN A 77 -24.84 3.49 -5.56
N SER A 78 -23.89 4.37 -5.26
CA SER A 78 -22.47 4.05 -5.31
C SER A 78 -21.67 4.65 -4.16
N LEU A 79 -20.60 3.94 -3.77
CA LEU A 79 -19.58 4.36 -2.81
C LEU A 79 -18.19 4.08 -3.40
N VAL A 80 -17.30 5.06 -3.34
CA VAL A 80 -15.89 4.94 -3.75
C VAL A 80 -15.00 4.99 -2.51
N VAL A 81 -14.16 3.97 -2.33
CA VAL A 81 -13.15 3.91 -1.28
C VAL A 81 -11.77 4.22 -1.87
N LEU A 82 -11.09 5.24 -1.35
CA LEU A 82 -9.79 5.68 -1.83
C LEU A 82 -8.64 5.21 -0.95
N SER A 83 -7.66 4.51 -1.54
CA SER A 83 -6.40 4.15 -0.88
C SER A 83 -5.21 5.02 -1.33
N ARG A 84 -4.05 4.82 -0.69
CA ARG A 84 -2.78 5.27 -1.24
C ARG A 84 -2.32 4.35 -2.40
N PRO A 85 -1.62 4.87 -3.43
CA PRO A 85 -1.09 4.07 -4.55
C PRO A 85 -0.24 2.87 -4.18
N VAL A 86 0.36 2.88 -3.00
CA VAL A 86 1.24 1.81 -2.51
C VAL A 86 0.52 0.83 -1.59
N GLU A 87 -0.78 1.00 -1.40
CA GLU A 87 -1.65 0.10 -0.66
C GLU A 87 -2.50 -0.75 -1.60
N ALA A 88 -2.68 -2.01 -1.24
CA ALA A 88 -3.51 -2.93 -2.00
C ALA A 88 -4.97 -2.78 -1.56
N ILE A 89 -5.73 -1.91 -2.24
CA ILE A 89 -7.15 -1.69 -1.90
C ILE A 89 -8.03 -2.94 -2.08
N ALA A 90 -7.68 -3.82 -3.02
CA ALA A 90 -8.45 -5.04 -3.26
C ALA A 90 -8.55 -5.99 -2.05
N PRO A 91 -7.44 -6.43 -1.42
CA PRO A 91 -7.53 -7.23 -0.19
C PRO A 91 -8.19 -6.46 0.95
N ILE A 92 -7.95 -5.15 1.08
CA ILE A 92 -8.59 -4.30 2.11
C ILE A 92 -10.12 -4.36 2.01
N LEU A 93 -10.67 -4.16 0.81
CA LEU A 93 -12.12 -4.28 0.58
C LEU A 93 -12.60 -5.71 0.81
N LYS A 94 -11.88 -6.70 0.26
CA LYS A 94 -12.24 -8.11 0.43
C LYS A 94 -12.43 -8.50 1.90
N GLU A 95 -11.47 -8.14 2.75
CA GLU A 95 -11.53 -8.44 4.18
C GLU A 95 -12.62 -7.62 4.89
N SER A 96 -12.80 -6.35 4.52
CA SER A 96 -13.84 -5.48 5.08
C SER A 96 -15.26 -6.01 4.85
N PHE A 97 -15.49 -6.76 3.75
CA PHE A 97 -16.76 -7.38 3.40
C PHE A 97 -16.86 -8.88 3.73
N GLN A 98 -15.82 -9.49 4.32
CA GLN A 98 -15.77 -10.94 4.56
C GLN A 98 -16.70 -11.41 5.70
N ALA A 99 -17.03 -10.55 6.66
CA ALA A 99 -17.80 -10.91 7.85
C ALA A 99 -19.28 -11.28 7.58
N GLY A 100 -19.74 -11.17 6.33
CA GLY A 100 -21.13 -11.39 5.94
C GLY A 100 -22.01 -10.21 6.37
N TRP A 101 -22.94 -9.82 5.49
CA TRP A 101 -23.84 -8.70 5.74
C TRP A 101 -25.28 -9.21 5.75
N PRO A 102 -25.99 -9.17 6.89
CA PRO A 102 -27.29 -9.83 7.01
C PRO A 102 -28.39 -9.18 6.15
N ASN A 103 -28.21 -7.92 5.77
CA ASN A 103 -29.23 -7.10 5.09
C ASN A 103 -28.90 -6.85 3.61
N CYS A 104 -27.86 -7.47 3.05
CA CYS A 104 -27.51 -7.34 1.64
C CYS A 104 -26.71 -8.55 1.14
N ASN A 105 -26.78 -8.82 -0.16
CA ASN A 105 -25.97 -9.84 -0.81
C ASN A 105 -24.72 -9.16 -1.41
N VAL A 106 -23.56 -9.36 -0.79
CA VAL A 106 -22.30 -8.76 -1.27
C VAL A 106 -21.61 -9.70 -2.25
N GLN A 107 -21.43 -9.22 -3.47
CA GLN A 107 -20.74 -9.92 -4.54
C GLN A 107 -19.44 -9.20 -4.88
N LEU A 108 -18.31 -9.86 -4.60
CA LEU A 108 -16.99 -9.35 -4.94
C LEU A 108 -16.59 -9.80 -6.32
N PHE A 109 -16.60 -8.86 -7.26
CA PHE A 109 -16.09 -9.07 -8.59
C PHE A 109 -14.63 -8.69 -8.65
N LEU A 110 -13.91 -9.25 -9.63
CA LEU A 110 -12.57 -8.79 -9.95
C LEU A 110 -11.55 -8.86 -8.78
N GLY A 111 -11.82 -9.68 -7.75
CA GLY A 111 -10.96 -9.84 -6.56
C GLY A 111 -9.55 -10.37 -6.86
N GLY A 112 -9.36 -10.94 -8.05
CA GLY A 112 -8.06 -11.27 -8.63
C GLY A 112 -7.91 -10.76 -10.06
N TYR A 113 -8.70 -9.77 -10.47
CA TYR A 113 -8.68 -9.26 -11.83
C TYR A 113 -7.32 -8.70 -12.17
N GLN A 114 -6.84 -9.12 -13.33
CA GLN A 114 -5.59 -8.70 -13.88
C GLN A 114 -5.89 -8.04 -15.21
N ARG A 115 -5.46 -6.78 -15.36
CA ARG A 115 -5.59 -6.07 -16.63
C ARG A 115 -5.07 -6.96 -17.77
N PRO A 116 -5.88 -7.22 -18.81
CA PRO A 116 -5.44 -8.01 -19.95
C PRO A 116 -4.22 -7.39 -20.63
N PRO A 117 -3.37 -8.19 -21.31
CA PRO A 117 -2.21 -7.68 -22.04
C PRO A 117 -2.57 -6.61 -23.07
N ASP A 118 -3.70 -6.79 -23.76
CA ASP A 118 -4.28 -5.80 -24.65
C ASP A 118 -5.30 -4.93 -23.88
N PRO A 119 -5.05 -3.62 -23.70
CA PRO A 119 -5.97 -2.73 -23.02
C PRO A 119 -7.32 -2.56 -23.73
N LEU A 120 -7.39 -2.79 -25.04
CA LEU A 120 -8.63 -2.62 -25.81
C LEU A 120 -9.67 -3.69 -25.49
N THR A 121 -9.26 -4.83 -24.93
CA THR A 121 -10.19 -5.89 -24.53
C THR A 121 -10.71 -5.75 -23.11
N ILE A 122 -10.29 -4.71 -22.37
CA ILE A 122 -10.74 -4.46 -21.00
C ILE A 122 -12.28 -4.45 -20.91
N PRO A 123 -13.04 -3.72 -21.75
CA PRO A 123 -14.50 -3.70 -21.67
C PRO A 123 -15.13 -5.09 -21.81
N ASP A 124 -14.65 -5.91 -22.75
CA ASP A 124 -15.19 -7.25 -22.98
C ASP A 124 -14.83 -8.23 -21.86
N HIS A 125 -13.68 -8.03 -21.20
CA HIS A 125 -13.36 -8.75 -19.97
C HIS A 125 -14.30 -8.34 -18.83
N LEU A 126 -14.56 -7.04 -18.65
CA LEU A 126 -15.46 -6.56 -17.61
C LEU A 126 -16.90 -7.05 -17.83
N ARG A 127 -17.40 -7.02 -19.07
CA ARG A 127 -18.75 -7.51 -19.42
C ARG A 127 -18.93 -8.97 -19.05
N ARG A 128 -17.98 -9.84 -19.42
CA ARG A 128 -18.05 -11.28 -19.12
C ARG A 128 -18.02 -11.59 -17.62
N GLU A 129 -17.31 -10.78 -16.83
CA GLU A 129 -17.19 -11.00 -15.38
C GLU A 129 -18.39 -10.44 -14.61
N LEU A 130 -18.96 -9.32 -15.05
CA LEU A 130 -20.04 -8.62 -14.34
C LEU A 130 -21.44 -9.01 -14.81
N ASP A 131 -21.57 -9.56 -16.02
CA ASP A 131 -22.83 -10.02 -16.60
C ASP A 131 -22.63 -11.38 -17.31
N PRO A 132 -22.56 -12.49 -16.56
CA PRO A 132 -22.35 -13.81 -17.14
C PRO A 132 -23.57 -14.33 -17.93
N GLU A 133 -24.74 -13.69 -17.80
CA GLU A 133 -26.00 -14.05 -18.46
C GLU A 133 -26.32 -13.17 -19.67
N ASP A 134 -25.29 -12.69 -20.39
CA ASP A 134 -25.40 -11.98 -21.69
C ASP A 134 -26.01 -12.91 -22.76
N THR A 135 -27.29 -13.22 -22.60
CA THR A 135 -28.20 -13.61 -23.65
C THR A 135 -28.70 -12.31 -24.27
N ALA A 136 -28.40 -12.16 -25.56
CA ALA A 136 -28.82 -11.06 -26.41
C ALA A 136 -30.26 -10.59 -26.11
N ASP A 137 -30.47 -9.27 -26.21
CA ASP A 137 -31.77 -8.55 -26.12
C ASP A 137 -32.16 -7.93 -24.76
N LYS A 138 -31.31 -7.06 -24.20
CA LYS A 138 -31.77 -6.03 -23.24
C LYS A 138 -31.38 -4.62 -23.70
N GLU A 139 -31.91 -4.18 -24.84
CA GLU A 139 -31.82 -2.78 -25.29
C GLU A 139 -32.84 -1.84 -24.62
N THR A 140 -33.78 -2.37 -23.83
CA THR A 140 -34.68 -1.55 -23.02
C THR A 140 -34.05 -1.23 -21.66
N PRO A 141 -33.81 0.06 -21.33
CA PRO A 141 -33.42 0.43 -19.97
C PRO A 141 -34.51 -0.03 -19.00
N SER A 142 -34.12 -0.79 -17.97
CA SER A 142 -35.02 -1.16 -16.88
C SER A 142 -35.61 0.11 -16.27
N PRO A 143 -36.91 0.14 -15.91
CA PRO A 143 -37.48 1.27 -15.21
C PRO A 143 -36.68 1.54 -13.91
N PRO A 144 -36.54 2.81 -13.49
CA PRO A 144 -35.86 3.15 -12.24
C PRO A 144 -36.52 2.42 -11.08
N VAL A 145 -35.68 1.86 -10.21
CA VAL A 145 -36.11 1.05 -9.07
C VAL A 145 -36.73 1.94 -8.01
N THR A 146 -38.01 1.71 -7.74
CA THR A 146 -38.75 2.48 -6.74
C THR A 146 -38.50 1.93 -5.33
N GLN A 147 -38.83 2.73 -4.32
CA GLN A 147 -38.76 2.28 -2.92
C GLN A 147 -39.59 1.00 -2.67
N THR A 148 -40.69 0.79 -3.40
CA THR A 148 -41.56 -0.39 -3.26
C THR A 148 -40.92 -1.65 -3.86
N ASP A 149 -40.08 -1.50 -4.90
CA ASP A 149 -39.36 -2.62 -5.51
C ASP A 149 -38.25 -3.15 -4.58
N LEU A 150 -37.63 -2.27 -3.79
CA LEU A 150 -36.64 -2.65 -2.77
C LEU A 150 -37.28 -3.13 -1.45
N GLN A 151 -38.59 -2.91 -1.25
CA GLN A 151 -39.29 -3.36 -0.06
C GLN A 151 -39.58 -4.86 -0.11
N GLY A 152 -38.66 -5.66 0.44
CA GLY A 152 -38.82 -7.11 0.61
C GLY A 152 -37.76 -7.94 -0.10
N GLU A 153 -36.95 -7.32 -0.96
CA GLU A 153 -35.78 -7.95 -1.58
C GLU A 153 -34.49 -7.58 -0.85
N VAL A 154 -33.59 -8.55 -0.73
CA VAL A 154 -32.25 -8.31 -0.19
C VAL A 154 -31.42 -7.62 -1.28
N PRO A 155 -30.98 -6.36 -1.10
CA PRO A 155 -30.26 -5.63 -2.13
C PRO A 155 -28.95 -6.35 -2.50
N THR A 156 -28.63 -6.32 -3.79
CA THR A 156 -27.35 -6.84 -4.29
C THR A 156 -26.31 -5.72 -4.30
N VAL A 157 -25.16 -5.99 -3.70
CA VAL A 157 -24.03 -5.08 -3.59
C VAL A 157 -22.90 -5.60 -4.46
N MET A 158 -22.50 -4.80 -5.44
CA MET A 158 -21.46 -5.11 -6.42
C MET A 158 -20.15 -4.44 -6.00
N VAL A 159 -19.13 -5.22 -5.65
CA VAL A 159 -17.82 -4.68 -5.25
C VAL A 159 -16.82 -4.82 -6.39
N ILE A 160 -16.29 -3.70 -6.87
CA ILE A 160 -15.20 -3.62 -7.85
C ILE A 160 -13.95 -3.07 -7.13
N PRO A 161 -13.00 -3.93 -6.74
CA PRO A 161 -11.98 -3.59 -5.76
C PRO A 161 -10.87 -2.66 -6.27
N SER A 162 -10.62 -2.57 -7.57
CA SER A 162 -9.48 -1.80 -8.11
C SER A 162 -9.78 -1.20 -9.48
N LEU A 163 -10.40 -0.03 -9.48
CA LEU A 163 -10.69 0.74 -10.68
C LEU A 163 -9.43 1.07 -11.49
N GLU A 164 -8.29 1.25 -10.83
CA GLU A 164 -7.01 1.53 -11.50
C GLU A 164 -6.53 0.40 -12.41
N GLN A 165 -7.03 -0.83 -12.21
CA GLN A 165 -6.77 -1.97 -13.08
C GLN A 165 -7.72 -2.03 -14.28
N CYS A 166 -8.87 -1.35 -14.21
CA CYS A 166 -9.92 -1.32 -15.22
C CYS A 166 -9.68 -0.28 -16.33
N PHE A 167 -8.49 0.32 -16.38
CA PHE A 167 -8.04 1.17 -17.50
C PHE A 167 -6.53 1.17 -17.65
N LEU A 168 -6.05 1.61 -18.81
CA LEU A 168 -4.67 2.02 -19.03
C LEU A 168 -4.65 3.47 -19.55
N ARG A 169 -3.70 4.28 -19.08
CA ARG A 169 -3.47 5.62 -19.63
C ARG A 169 -2.83 5.52 -21.02
N CYS A 170 -3.61 5.16 -22.04
CA CYS A 170 -3.27 5.14 -23.45
C CYS A 170 -4.50 5.50 -24.30
N ILE A 171 -4.34 5.63 -25.61
CA ILE A 171 -5.47 5.89 -26.53
C ILE A 171 -6.48 4.73 -26.40
N HIS A 172 -7.76 5.06 -26.21
CA HIS A 172 -8.87 4.13 -25.93
C HIS A 172 -8.72 3.29 -24.65
N GLY A 173 -7.68 3.51 -23.84
CA GLY A 173 -7.41 2.67 -22.67
C GLY A 173 -8.36 2.91 -21.50
N TRP A 174 -9.26 3.90 -21.57
CA TRP A 174 -10.24 4.23 -20.52
C TRP A 174 -11.65 3.67 -20.76
N GLN A 175 -11.90 2.97 -21.87
CA GLN A 175 -13.23 2.43 -22.21
C GLN A 175 -13.81 1.51 -21.13
N GLY A 176 -12.94 0.85 -20.33
CA GLY A 176 -13.38 0.08 -19.17
C GLY A 176 -14.06 0.93 -18.11
N ILE A 177 -13.59 2.16 -17.87
CA ILE A 177 -14.22 3.10 -16.93
C ILE A 177 -15.54 3.60 -17.46
N GLU A 178 -15.62 3.94 -18.76
CA GLU A 178 -16.88 4.34 -19.39
C GLU A 178 -17.94 3.24 -19.27
N TYR A 179 -17.55 1.97 -19.48
CA TYR A 179 -18.45 0.83 -19.28
C TYR A 179 -18.95 0.72 -17.84
N LEU A 180 -18.05 0.75 -16.85
CA LEU A 180 -18.42 0.63 -15.44
C LEU A 180 -19.29 1.80 -14.96
N GLN A 181 -18.98 3.00 -15.42
CA GLN A 181 -19.75 4.21 -15.12
C GLN A 181 -21.17 4.09 -15.68
N ASN A 182 -21.32 3.75 -16.96
CA ASN A 182 -22.63 3.56 -17.57
C ASN A 182 -23.43 2.48 -16.83
N LEU A 183 -22.79 1.35 -16.53
CA LEU A 183 -23.41 0.24 -15.81
C LEU A 183 -23.93 0.68 -14.43
N ALA A 184 -23.09 1.39 -13.64
CA ALA A 184 -23.49 1.85 -12.31
C ALA A 184 -24.63 2.88 -12.34
N THR A 185 -24.65 3.76 -13.35
CA THR A 185 -25.68 4.81 -13.47
C THR A 185 -27.00 4.31 -14.05
N GLN A 186 -26.97 3.25 -14.87
CA GLN A 186 -28.17 2.70 -15.50
C GLN A 186 -28.83 1.62 -14.64
N ASP A 187 -28.03 0.85 -13.89
CA ASP A 187 -28.53 -0.18 -13.00
C ASP A 187 -28.73 0.36 -11.57
N THR A 188 -29.90 0.96 -11.34
CA THR A 188 -30.32 1.43 -10.01
C THR A 188 -30.84 0.31 -9.11
N SER A 189 -30.85 -0.96 -9.56
CA SER A 189 -31.28 -2.10 -8.73
C SER A 189 -30.18 -2.62 -7.81
N ARG A 190 -28.95 -2.20 -8.07
CA ARG A 190 -27.75 -2.62 -7.34
C ARG A 190 -27.07 -1.44 -6.69
N PHE A 191 -26.39 -1.72 -5.58
CA PHE A 191 -25.49 -0.77 -4.94
C PHE A 191 -24.05 -1.10 -5.31
N TRP A 192 -23.27 -0.11 -5.72
CA TRP A 192 -21.91 -0.29 -6.24
C TRP A 192 -20.86 0.20 -5.25
N VAL A 193 -19.86 -0.62 -4.97
CA VAL A 193 -18.70 -0.24 -4.16
C VAL A 193 -17.45 -0.33 -5.02
N PHE A 194 -16.74 0.78 -5.17
CA PHE A 194 -15.53 0.87 -5.96
C PHE A 194 -14.30 1.12 -5.09
N GLY A 195 -13.28 0.30 -5.22
CA GLY A 195 -11.95 0.60 -4.69
C GLY A 195 -11.10 1.29 -5.75
N CYS A 196 -10.35 2.31 -5.36
CA CYS A 196 -9.43 3.01 -6.26
C CYS A 196 -8.29 3.63 -5.46
N ASN A 197 -7.06 3.63 -5.96
CA ASN A 197 -6.07 4.53 -5.37
C ASN A 197 -6.36 6.01 -5.73
N HIS A 198 -6.03 6.93 -4.82
CA HIS A 198 -6.38 8.35 -5.00
C HIS A 198 -5.67 9.05 -6.19
N TRP A 199 -4.58 8.49 -6.73
CA TRP A 199 -3.91 9.04 -7.92
C TRP A 199 -4.66 8.68 -9.19
N ALA A 200 -5.09 7.42 -9.34
CA ALA A 200 -6.03 7.03 -10.39
C ALA A 200 -7.31 7.84 -10.30
N TRP A 201 -7.88 8.00 -9.10
CA TRP A 201 -9.09 8.78 -8.93
C TRP A 201 -8.94 10.24 -9.40
N ALA A 202 -7.86 10.91 -8.99
CA ALA A 202 -7.56 12.26 -9.43
C ALA A 202 -7.36 12.35 -10.95
N PHE A 203 -6.68 11.36 -11.53
CA PHE A 203 -6.51 11.25 -12.98
C PHE A 203 -7.87 11.09 -13.70
N LEU A 204 -8.71 10.15 -13.28
CA LEU A 204 -10.01 9.90 -13.88
C LEU A 204 -10.95 11.10 -13.71
N THR A 205 -10.93 11.74 -12.54
CA THR A 205 -11.66 13.01 -12.31
C THR A 205 -11.24 14.07 -13.32
N ARG A 206 -9.93 14.19 -13.59
CA ARG A 206 -9.40 15.21 -14.52
C ARG A 206 -9.72 14.93 -15.98
N VAL A 207 -9.78 13.65 -16.38
CA VAL A 207 -9.86 13.23 -17.78
C VAL A 207 -11.28 12.88 -18.22
N CYS A 208 -12.06 12.21 -17.36
CA CYS A 208 -13.42 11.76 -17.67
C CYS A 208 -14.49 12.21 -16.65
N GLN A 209 -14.14 13.07 -15.68
CA GLN A 209 -15.09 13.64 -14.71
C GLN A 209 -15.88 12.56 -13.94
N VAL A 210 -15.22 11.43 -13.62
CA VAL A 210 -15.86 10.28 -12.95
C VAL A 210 -16.59 10.65 -11.65
N ASN A 211 -16.11 11.68 -10.95
CA ASN A 211 -16.69 12.20 -9.72
C ASN A 211 -18.07 12.84 -9.89
N ALA A 212 -18.47 13.20 -11.12
CA ALA A 212 -19.82 13.70 -11.41
C ALA A 212 -20.89 12.60 -11.42
N TYR A 213 -20.46 11.33 -11.38
CA TYR A 213 -21.34 10.16 -11.44
C TYR A 213 -21.20 9.28 -10.19
N LEU A 214 -20.01 9.28 -9.60
CA LEU A 214 -19.67 8.51 -8.40
C LEU A 214 -19.33 9.51 -7.28
N GLU A 215 -20.36 10.08 -6.65
CA GLU A 215 -20.20 11.23 -5.76
C GLU A 215 -19.75 10.89 -4.34
N GLN A 216 -20.17 9.73 -3.81
CA GLN A 216 -19.84 9.34 -2.44
C GLN A 216 -18.43 8.76 -2.41
N VAL A 217 -17.48 9.51 -1.86
CA VAL A 217 -16.06 9.14 -1.84
C VAL A 217 -15.54 9.20 -0.41
N VAL A 218 -14.97 8.09 0.07
CA VAL A 218 -14.35 7.98 1.39
C VAL A 218 -12.88 7.57 1.26
N PRO A 219 -11.92 8.37 1.75
CA PRO A 219 -10.52 7.94 1.83
C PRO A 219 -10.29 7.01 3.02
N LEU A 220 -9.34 6.08 2.89
CA LEU A 220 -8.81 5.34 4.04
C LEU A 220 -8.13 6.32 5.01
N PRO A 221 -8.30 6.11 6.33
CA PRO A 221 -7.72 6.98 7.34
C PRO A 221 -6.20 6.83 7.40
N GLU A 222 -5.52 7.81 7.98
CA GLU A 222 -4.12 7.64 8.39
C GLU A 222 -4.06 6.87 9.71
N LEU A 223 -3.14 5.91 9.81
CA LEU A 223 -2.98 5.11 11.04
C LEU A 223 -2.19 5.87 12.10
N THR A 224 -2.67 5.82 13.33
CA THR A 224 -1.95 6.32 14.51
C THR A 224 -0.84 5.36 14.92
N GLY A 225 0.02 5.79 15.85
CA GLY A 225 1.12 4.97 16.35
C GLY A 225 0.61 3.71 17.05
N GLU A 226 -0.47 3.87 17.84
CA GLU A 226 -1.14 2.79 18.56
C GLU A 226 -1.78 1.81 17.57
N ALA A 227 -2.42 2.31 16.51
CA ALA A 227 -3.01 1.45 15.48
C ALA A 227 -1.96 0.64 14.72
N LEU A 228 -0.82 1.26 14.37
CA LEU A 228 0.31 0.57 13.73
C LEU A 228 0.94 -0.48 14.64
N GLN A 229 1.13 -0.14 15.92
CA GLN A 229 1.68 -1.07 16.91
C GLN A 229 0.75 -2.27 17.11
N ALA A 230 -0.56 -2.03 17.28
CA ALA A 230 -1.54 -3.08 17.43
C ALA A 230 -1.63 -3.98 16.18
N TRP A 231 -1.49 -3.38 14.98
CA TRP A 231 -1.51 -4.12 13.72
C TRP A 231 -0.26 -4.99 13.51
N LEU A 232 0.93 -4.51 13.88
CA LEU A 232 2.18 -5.25 13.75
C LEU A 232 2.46 -6.23 14.90
N SER A 233 1.73 -6.12 16.01
CA SER A 233 1.93 -6.93 17.21
C SER A 233 1.92 -8.45 16.98
N PRO A 234 1.12 -9.02 16.05
CA PRO A 234 1.17 -10.45 15.79
C PRO A 234 2.55 -10.94 15.35
N ILE A 235 3.38 -10.07 14.75
CA ILE A 235 4.72 -10.43 14.27
C ILE A 235 5.75 -10.43 15.41
N PHE A 236 5.49 -9.73 16.52
CA PHE A 236 6.49 -9.56 17.58
C PHE A 236 6.89 -10.89 18.22
N GLU A 237 5.98 -11.87 18.23
CA GLU A 237 6.20 -13.22 18.69
C GLU A 237 5.68 -14.22 17.66
N THR A 238 6.49 -14.48 16.61
CA THR A 238 6.11 -15.41 15.53
C THR A 238 7.21 -16.43 15.27
N ALA A 239 6.81 -17.68 15.04
CA ALA A 239 7.72 -18.73 14.58
C ALA A 239 8.20 -18.43 13.15
N VAL A 240 9.52 -18.52 12.95
CA VAL A 240 10.17 -18.31 11.67
C VAL A 240 10.98 -19.53 11.29
N GLU A 241 10.70 -20.03 10.09
CA GLU A 241 11.52 -21.03 9.44
C GLU A 241 12.77 -20.33 8.88
N THR A 242 13.94 -20.85 9.24
CA THR A 242 15.20 -20.45 8.62
C THR A 242 15.87 -21.67 8.00
N PRO A 243 16.70 -21.50 6.96
CA PRO A 243 17.35 -22.63 6.27
C PRO A 243 18.23 -23.52 7.17
N MET A 244 18.59 -23.05 8.37
CA MET A 244 19.51 -23.71 9.29
C MET A 244 18.84 -24.26 10.56
N THR A 245 17.62 -23.82 10.88
CA THR A 245 16.85 -24.28 12.03
C THR A 245 15.35 -24.28 11.72
N ASP A 246 14.74 -25.45 11.81
CA ASP A 246 13.28 -25.59 11.81
C ASP A 246 12.74 -25.09 13.16
N GLY A 247 11.85 -24.08 13.13
CA GLY A 247 11.04 -23.69 14.30
C GLY A 247 11.66 -22.68 15.28
N SER A 248 12.60 -21.83 14.86
CA SER A 248 13.08 -20.73 15.73
C SER A 248 11.96 -19.69 15.97
N THR A 249 11.86 -19.16 17.19
CA THR A 249 10.89 -18.10 17.52
C THR A 249 11.53 -16.72 17.38
N LEU A 250 10.91 -15.83 16.60
CA LEU A 250 11.26 -14.41 16.61
C LEU A 250 10.68 -13.73 17.84
N GLN A 251 11.50 -12.89 18.47
CA GLN A 251 11.08 -11.99 19.53
C GLN A 251 11.53 -10.58 19.15
N VAL A 252 10.59 -9.68 18.92
CA VAL A 252 10.89 -8.27 18.65
C VAL A 252 10.76 -7.50 19.96
N GLU A 253 11.87 -6.90 20.41
CA GLU A 253 11.83 -6.00 21.56
C GLU A 253 11.09 -4.72 21.18
N ILE A 254 10.00 -4.44 21.89
CA ILE A 254 9.10 -3.32 21.61
C ILE A 254 9.71 -2.04 22.18
N GLU A 255 9.92 -1.03 21.32
CA GLU A 255 10.35 0.29 21.77
C GLU A 255 9.20 1.16 22.31
N THR A 256 9.60 2.26 22.95
CA THR A 256 8.74 3.31 23.51
C THR A 256 7.80 3.97 22.49
N ASP A 257 6.75 4.63 22.97
CA ASP A 257 5.78 5.42 22.17
C ASP A 257 6.43 6.42 21.19
N ALA A 258 7.64 6.91 21.50
CA ALA A 258 8.40 7.81 20.64
C ALA A 258 8.80 7.17 19.30
N TYR A 259 9.06 5.85 19.29
CA TYR A 259 9.36 5.10 18.06
C TYR A 259 8.16 5.15 17.11
N TRP A 260 6.97 4.80 17.62
CA TRP A 260 5.75 4.74 16.83
C TRP A 260 5.32 6.11 16.33
N THR A 261 5.49 7.15 17.15
CA THR A 261 5.27 8.55 16.74
C THR A 261 6.15 8.93 15.55
N ASN A 262 7.44 8.55 15.60
CA ASN A 262 8.37 8.80 14.49
C ASN A 262 8.01 7.96 13.24
N LEU A 263 7.62 6.70 13.42
CA LEU A 263 7.20 5.83 12.31
C LEU A 263 5.98 6.39 11.59
N VAL A 264 4.96 6.86 12.32
CA VAL A 264 3.77 7.52 11.74
C VAL A 264 4.18 8.75 10.96
N SER A 265 5.01 9.63 11.55
CA SER A 265 5.46 10.86 10.90
C SER A 265 6.19 10.59 9.57
N LEU A 266 7.08 9.59 9.54
CA LEU A 266 7.83 9.27 8.33
C LEU A 266 7.01 8.52 7.27
N SER A 267 6.06 7.69 7.70
CA SER A 267 5.20 6.89 6.82
C SER A 267 3.94 7.63 6.35
N ALA A 268 3.66 8.80 6.93
CA ALA A 268 2.38 9.50 6.81
C ALA A 268 1.17 8.64 7.21
N GLY A 269 1.35 7.76 8.21
CA GLY A 269 0.29 6.84 8.68
C GLY A 269 -0.13 5.77 7.66
N ILE A 270 0.64 5.55 6.59
CA ILE A 270 0.32 4.58 5.54
C ILE A 270 0.82 3.19 5.96
N ALA A 271 -0.08 2.21 6.05
CA ALA A 271 0.24 0.87 6.56
C ALA A 271 1.40 0.20 5.80
N ALA A 272 1.33 0.17 4.46
CA ALA A 272 2.35 -0.46 3.62
C ALA A 272 3.73 0.21 3.76
N THR A 273 3.76 1.54 3.89
CA THR A 273 4.99 2.32 4.10
C THR A 273 5.56 2.07 5.48
N ALA A 274 4.72 2.18 6.52
CA ALA A 274 5.11 1.94 7.91
C ALA A 274 5.67 0.53 8.10
N ALA A 275 5.00 -0.48 7.57
CA ALA A 275 5.45 -1.87 7.58
C ALA A 275 6.85 -2.03 6.97
N GLN A 276 7.09 -1.46 5.78
CA GLN A 276 8.42 -1.50 5.18
C GLN A 276 9.45 -0.76 6.04
N MET A 277 9.15 0.43 6.53
CA MET A 277 10.08 1.21 7.35
C MET A 277 10.42 0.50 8.67
N TRP A 278 9.43 -0.07 9.34
CA TRP A 278 9.59 -0.90 10.53
C TRP A 278 10.53 -2.06 10.26
N ARG A 279 10.27 -2.83 9.19
CA ARG A 279 11.12 -3.96 8.75
C ARG A 279 12.58 -3.54 8.54
N HIS A 280 12.82 -2.42 7.86
CA HIS A 280 14.17 -1.91 7.61
C HIS A 280 14.85 -1.33 8.87
N SER A 281 14.10 -1.07 9.94
CA SER A 281 14.64 -0.59 11.20
C SER A 281 15.06 -1.71 12.16
N LEU A 282 14.70 -2.96 11.87
CA LEU A 282 15.07 -4.11 12.69
C LEU A 282 16.56 -4.43 12.57
N ARG A 283 17.20 -4.71 13.70
CA ARG A 283 18.61 -5.13 13.83
C ARG A 283 18.72 -6.34 14.72
N ILE A 284 19.85 -7.04 14.63
CA ILE A 284 20.20 -8.14 15.51
C ILE A 284 21.56 -7.85 16.16
N ARG A 285 21.80 -8.38 17.36
CA ARG A 285 23.11 -8.28 18.00
C ARG A 285 24.12 -9.19 17.29
N ALA A 286 25.30 -8.67 17.00
CA ALA A 286 26.38 -9.38 16.29
C ALA A 286 26.79 -10.69 16.98
N GLU A 287 26.72 -10.73 18.31
CA GLU A 287 26.98 -11.94 19.14
C GLU A 287 26.08 -13.14 18.83
N LYS A 288 24.95 -12.92 18.15
CA LYS A 288 24.01 -13.97 17.72
C LYS A 288 24.29 -14.50 16.32
N LEU A 289 25.25 -13.90 15.61
CA LEU A 289 25.66 -14.32 14.28
C LEU A 289 26.98 -15.09 14.35
N THR A 290 27.13 -16.03 13.42
CA THR A 290 28.41 -16.65 13.11
C THR A 290 29.34 -15.65 12.42
N ASP A 291 30.64 -15.99 12.30
CA ASP A 291 31.61 -15.19 11.54
C ASP A 291 31.21 -15.00 10.06
N GLU A 292 30.34 -15.86 9.53
CA GLU A 292 29.78 -15.78 8.17
C GLU A 292 28.53 -14.90 8.08
N GLY A 293 28.08 -14.29 9.19
CA GLY A 293 26.89 -13.45 9.25
C GLY A 293 25.56 -14.23 9.20
N THR A 294 25.60 -15.53 9.44
CA THR A 294 24.42 -16.40 9.53
C THR A 294 24.01 -16.60 10.98
N LEU A 295 22.78 -17.04 11.24
CA LEU A 295 22.37 -17.41 12.60
C LEU A 295 23.14 -18.65 13.06
N ALA A 296 23.50 -18.68 14.34
CA ALA A 296 24.06 -19.88 14.96
C ALA A 296 23.05 -21.05 14.88
N ALA A 297 23.54 -22.27 14.60
CA ALA A 297 22.69 -23.44 14.37
C ALA A 297 21.90 -23.91 15.60
N ASP A 298 22.23 -23.42 16.79
CA ASP A 298 21.56 -23.68 18.06
C ASP A 298 20.60 -22.55 18.48
N ALA A 299 20.40 -21.53 17.65
CA ALA A 299 19.54 -20.39 17.95
C ALA A 299 18.05 -20.78 17.93
N THR A 300 17.50 -21.10 19.10
CA THR A 300 16.06 -21.38 19.29
C THR A 300 15.21 -20.11 19.36
N ALA A 301 15.80 -18.98 19.76
CA ALA A 301 15.15 -17.67 19.83
C ALA A 301 15.99 -16.58 19.16
N ILE A 302 15.37 -15.79 18.29
CA ILE A 302 16.00 -14.69 17.56
C ILE A 302 15.44 -13.38 18.12
N SER A 303 16.21 -12.69 18.96
CA SER A 303 15.85 -11.35 19.44
C SER A 303 16.21 -10.29 18.39
N LEU A 304 15.20 -9.55 17.93
CA LEU A 304 15.32 -8.41 17.04
C LEU A 304 15.09 -7.12 17.81
N LEU A 305 15.95 -6.15 17.57
CA LEU A 305 15.91 -4.84 18.17
C LEU A 305 15.41 -3.82 17.15
N GLN A 306 14.51 -2.96 17.57
CA GLN A 306 14.12 -1.79 16.78
C GLN A 306 15.25 -0.75 16.85
N THR A 307 15.40 0.02 15.79
CA THR A 307 16.27 1.20 15.75
C THR A 307 15.50 2.35 15.14
N LYS A 308 15.99 3.59 15.26
CA LYS A 308 15.29 4.75 14.70
C LYS A 308 14.95 4.54 13.21
N PRO A 309 13.66 4.53 12.81
CA PRO A 309 13.28 4.35 11.42
C PRO A 309 13.75 5.55 10.59
N SER A 310 14.04 5.31 9.32
CA SER A 310 14.47 6.34 8.38
C SER A 310 13.94 6.06 6.97
N LEU A 311 13.70 7.12 6.21
CA LEU A 311 13.30 7.00 4.81
C LEU A 311 14.52 6.69 3.95
N PRO A 312 14.43 5.71 3.02
CA PRO A 312 15.52 5.39 2.12
C PRO A 312 15.90 6.60 1.27
N GLY A 313 17.16 6.70 0.85
CA GLY A 313 17.62 7.73 -0.08
C GLY A 313 16.82 7.70 -1.39
N LEU A 314 16.63 8.85 -2.03
CA LEU A 314 16.08 8.93 -3.38
C LEU A 314 17.18 9.42 -4.31
N MET A 315 17.51 8.62 -5.34
CA MET A 315 18.44 9.06 -6.37
C MET A 315 17.89 10.28 -7.11
N THR A 316 18.75 11.04 -7.79
CA THR A 316 18.29 12.06 -8.72
C THR A 316 17.51 11.40 -9.86
N LEU A 317 16.24 11.74 -9.99
CA LEU A 317 15.36 11.18 -11.02
C LEU A 317 15.49 11.95 -12.32
N GLU A 318 15.63 11.22 -13.43
CA GLU A 318 15.48 11.79 -14.76
C GLU A 318 14.00 12.04 -15.07
N VAL A 319 13.73 12.86 -16.09
CA VAL A 319 12.37 13.15 -16.56
C VAL A 319 11.60 11.85 -16.85
N MET A 320 12.23 10.88 -17.53
CA MET A 320 11.61 9.60 -17.83
C MET A 320 11.29 8.77 -16.58
N ASP A 321 12.12 8.84 -15.53
CA ASP A 321 11.85 8.12 -14.28
C ASP A 321 10.61 8.69 -13.60
N ARG A 322 10.46 10.03 -13.60
CA ARG A 322 9.29 10.68 -13.01
C ARG A 322 8.00 10.26 -13.70
N TYR A 323 7.97 10.27 -15.05
CA TYR A 323 6.80 9.79 -15.81
C TYR A 323 6.51 8.31 -15.57
N LEU A 324 7.55 7.48 -15.49
CA LEU A 324 7.43 6.07 -15.23
C LEU A 324 6.82 5.80 -13.85
N LEU A 325 7.38 6.42 -12.82
CA LEU A 325 6.91 6.27 -11.43
C LEU A 325 5.50 6.85 -11.25
N HIS A 326 5.18 7.97 -11.92
CA HIS A 326 3.82 8.52 -11.94
C HIS A 326 2.82 7.55 -12.58
N SER A 327 3.16 6.93 -13.71
CA SER A 327 2.32 5.92 -14.35
C SER A 327 2.10 4.70 -13.44
N LEU A 328 3.16 4.21 -12.77
CA LEU A 328 3.03 3.14 -11.77
C LEU A 328 2.12 3.55 -10.61
N LEU A 329 2.23 4.76 -10.09
CA LEU A 329 1.42 5.22 -8.95
C LEU A 329 -0.04 5.51 -9.33
N ILE A 330 -0.33 5.88 -10.57
CA ILE A 330 -1.72 5.91 -11.07
C ILE A 330 -2.31 4.50 -11.07
N HIS A 331 -1.56 3.52 -11.59
CA HIS A 331 -2.11 2.20 -11.83
C HIS A 331 -1.87 1.19 -10.69
N GLY A 332 -1.13 1.55 -9.65
CA GLY A 332 -0.68 0.68 -8.55
C GLY A 332 0.39 -0.32 -9.00
N GLU A 333 -0.04 -1.31 -9.78
CA GLU A 333 0.82 -2.33 -10.37
C GLU A 333 0.52 -2.52 -11.87
N MET A 334 1.56 -2.80 -12.65
CA MET A 334 1.40 -3.11 -14.08
C MET A 334 2.59 -3.86 -14.65
N THR A 335 2.42 -4.41 -15.84
CA THR A 335 3.52 -5.02 -16.60
C THR A 335 4.40 -3.94 -17.25
N ARG A 336 5.64 -4.31 -17.58
CA ARG A 336 6.55 -3.45 -18.35
C ARG A 336 5.97 -3.06 -19.72
N SER A 337 5.24 -3.96 -20.37
CA SER A 337 4.60 -3.69 -21.66
C SER A 337 3.48 -2.65 -21.52
N HIS A 338 2.66 -2.74 -20.48
CA HIS A 338 1.65 -1.71 -20.18
C HIS A 338 2.28 -0.36 -19.85
N LEU A 339 3.42 -0.36 -19.16
CA LEU A 339 4.16 0.86 -18.85
C LEU A 339 4.70 1.52 -20.13
N ALA A 340 5.23 0.72 -21.07
CA ALA A 340 5.66 1.19 -22.38
C ALA A 340 4.48 1.79 -23.18
N LEU A 341 3.34 1.11 -23.21
CA LEU A 341 2.12 1.61 -23.84
C LEU A 341 1.62 2.91 -23.19
N SER A 342 1.61 2.97 -21.87
CA SER A 342 1.14 4.15 -21.13
C SER A 342 1.99 5.39 -21.39
N LEU A 343 3.30 5.20 -21.59
CA LEU A 343 4.25 6.27 -21.84
C LEU A 343 4.40 6.61 -23.33
N GLY A 344 3.83 5.80 -24.24
CA GLY A 344 4.05 5.95 -25.67
C GLY A 344 5.50 5.69 -26.08
N GLU A 345 6.18 4.79 -25.37
CA GLU A 345 7.63 4.59 -25.49
C GLU A 345 7.98 3.15 -25.88
N ALA A 346 9.16 2.97 -26.47
CA ALA A 346 9.64 1.64 -26.81
C ALA A 346 9.95 0.82 -25.55
N ASP A 347 9.49 -0.43 -25.54
CA ASP A 347 9.68 -1.38 -24.42
C ASP A 347 11.16 -1.54 -23.99
N ARG A 348 12.11 -1.44 -24.95
CA ARG A 348 13.56 -1.41 -24.69
C ARG A 348 13.98 -0.25 -23.79
N LYS A 349 13.46 0.96 -24.02
CA LYS A 349 13.81 2.17 -23.26
C LYS A 349 13.26 2.09 -21.83
N ILE A 350 12.04 1.56 -21.69
CA ILE A 350 11.45 1.29 -20.38
C ILE A 350 12.28 0.26 -19.62
N ARG A 351 12.73 -0.81 -20.29
CA ARG A 351 13.55 -1.86 -19.66
C ARG A 351 14.79 -1.32 -18.95
N SER A 352 15.55 -0.44 -19.61
CA SER A 352 16.77 0.12 -19.02
C SER A 352 16.47 0.96 -17.79
N ARG A 353 15.43 1.80 -17.82
CA ARG A 353 15.06 2.63 -16.66
C ARG A 353 14.52 1.79 -15.51
N VAL A 354 13.65 0.82 -15.79
CA VAL A 354 13.15 -0.12 -14.78
C VAL A 354 14.31 -0.84 -14.09
N GLN A 355 15.33 -1.28 -14.83
CA GLN A 355 16.48 -1.96 -14.22
C GLN A 355 17.28 -1.07 -13.28
N VAL A 356 17.47 0.21 -13.62
CA VAL A 356 18.10 1.20 -12.74
C VAL A 356 17.27 1.39 -11.47
N LEU A 357 15.98 1.70 -11.61
CA LEU A 357 15.08 1.96 -10.48
C LEU A 357 14.90 0.73 -9.57
N LYS A 358 14.96 -0.48 -10.12
CA LYS A 358 14.98 -1.73 -9.35
C LYS A 358 16.26 -1.90 -8.54
N ARG A 359 17.42 -1.60 -9.12
CA ARG A 359 18.70 -1.68 -8.41
C ARG A 359 18.75 -0.72 -7.24
N GLU A 360 18.14 0.46 -7.39
CA GLU A 360 18.00 1.45 -6.32
C GLU A 360 16.86 1.13 -5.32
N GLY A 361 16.15 0.00 -5.48
CA GLY A 361 15.06 -0.42 -4.59
C GLY A 361 13.75 0.39 -4.70
N ILE A 362 13.68 1.34 -5.64
CA ILE A 362 12.51 2.21 -5.85
C ILE A 362 11.34 1.44 -6.46
N ILE A 363 11.63 0.47 -7.34
CA ILE A 363 10.65 -0.41 -7.97
C ILE A 363 10.84 -1.84 -7.46
N LEU A 364 9.72 -2.45 -7.05
CA LEU A 364 9.64 -3.87 -6.75
C LEU A 364 9.07 -4.62 -7.95
N GLN A 365 9.52 -5.86 -8.16
CA GLN A 365 8.99 -6.73 -9.19
C GLN A 365 8.55 -8.07 -8.60
N GLN A 366 7.29 -8.43 -8.82
CA GLN A 366 6.73 -9.74 -8.49
C GLN A 366 6.26 -10.41 -9.78
N GLY A 367 6.93 -11.48 -10.19
CA GLY A 367 6.73 -12.07 -11.52
C GLY A 367 6.97 -11.04 -12.63
N ARG A 368 5.93 -10.70 -13.40
CA ARG A 368 5.99 -9.69 -14.48
C ARG A 368 5.49 -8.31 -14.07
N ARG A 369 4.99 -8.16 -12.84
CA ARG A 369 4.35 -6.93 -12.34
C ARG A 369 5.37 -6.05 -11.64
N LEU A 370 5.32 -4.77 -11.96
CA LEU A 370 6.13 -3.71 -11.39
C LEU A 370 5.23 -2.84 -10.52
N ARG A 371 5.75 -2.45 -9.34
CA ARG A 371 5.11 -1.50 -8.44
C ARG A 371 6.16 -0.64 -7.75
N VAL A 372 5.76 0.51 -7.25
CA VAL A 372 6.63 1.35 -6.42
C VAL A 372 6.83 0.70 -5.04
N CYS A 373 8.06 0.74 -4.53
CA CYS A 373 8.35 0.33 -3.16
C CYS A 373 7.71 1.31 -2.16
N PRO A 374 6.84 0.85 -1.24
CA PRO A 374 6.12 1.74 -0.32
C PRO A 374 7.01 2.69 0.46
N ALA A 375 8.20 2.24 0.89
CA ALA A 375 9.15 3.07 1.65
C ALA A 375 9.63 4.33 0.91
N HIS A 376 9.61 4.34 -0.43
CA HIS A 376 9.98 5.52 -1.22
C HIS A 376 8.81 6.47 -1.48
N TYR A 377 7.57 6.05 -1.21
CA TYR A 377 6.37 6.82 -1.56
C TYR A 377 6.34 8.24 -0.97
N PRO A 378 6.66 8.50 0.32
CA PRO A 378 6.63 9.86 0.86
C PRO A 378 7.56 10.84 0.13
N LYS A 379 8.77 10.38 -0.24
CA LYS A 379 9.72 11.19 -1.02
C LYS A 379 9.26 11.36 -2.46
N LEU A 380 8.71 10.32 -3.08
CA LEU A 380 8.16 10.39 -4.44
C LEU A 380 6.94 11.30 -4.54
N TYR A 381 6.07 11.31 -3.53
CA TYR A 381 4.93 12.21 -3.46
C TYR A 381 5.39 13.67 -3.50
N SER A 382 6.38 14.02 -2.70
CA SER A 382 6.98 15.36 -2.67
C SER A 382 7.70 15.70 -3.99
N GLU A 383 8.54 14.79 -4.50
CA GLU A 383 9.30 15.00 -5.74
C GLU A 383 8.36 15.19 -6.94
N LEU A 384 7.35 14.33 -7.10
CA LEU A 384 6.42 14.43 -8.23
C LEU A 384 5.49 15.64 -8.10
N GLY A 385 5.05 15.98 -6.88
CA GLY A 385 4.28 17.20 -6.62
C GLY A 385 5.05 18.47 -6.97
N ASN A 386 6.31 18.56 -6.54
CA ASN A 386 7.19 19.70 -6.86
C ASN A 386 7.49 19.82 -8.36
N ASN A 387 7.33 18.75 -9.12
CA ASN A 387 7.51 18.71 -10.58
C ASN A 387 6.17 18.79 -11.35
N ASN A 388 5.10 19.28 -10.72
CA ASN A 388 3.78 19.54 -11.33
C ASN A 388 3.09 18.30 -11.92
N PHE A 389 3.38 17.10 -11.40
CA PHE A 389 2.59 15.93 -11.75
C PHE A 389 1.21 16.01 -11.09
N LEU A 390 0.20 15.46 -11.76
CA LEU A 390 -1.13 15.30 -11.18
C LEU A 390 -1.05 14.24 -10.07
N ILE A 391 -0.89 14.71 -8.84
CA ILE A 391 -0.97 13.91 -7.63
C ILE A 391 -2.32 14.22 -6.98
N GLY A 392 -3.08 13.20 -6.60
CA GLY A 392 -4.36 13.40 -5.91
C GLY A 392 -4.13 14.09 -4.57
N LYS A 393 -5.16 14.74 -4.02
CA LYS A 393 -5.07 15.21 -2.63
C LYS A 393 -4.96 14.00 -1.72
N ALA A 394 -3.97 14.05 -0.84
CA ALA A 394 -3.79 13.05 0.17
C ALA A 394 -4.92 13.11 1.20
#